data_AF-A0A6N8WBT9-F1
#
_entry.id   AF-A0A6N8WBT9-F1
#
_cell.length_a   1.000
_cell.length_b   1.000
_cell.length_c   1.000
_cell.angle_alpha   90.00
_cell.angle_beta   90.00
_cell.angle_gamma   90.00
#
_symmetry.space_group_name_H-M   'P 1'
#
loop_
_entity.id
_entity.type
_entity.pdbx_description
1 polymer ?
#
loop_
_entity_poly.entity_id
_entity_poly.type
_entity_poly.pdbx_seq_one_letter_code
_entity_poly.pdbx_strand_id
1 'polypeptide(L)'
;MPILLVIILFACAIGIVLALITLSLSRISGRVVEQYKQKLDDANTIINQNAPPDSWVQPFRARVGGHPDGVSYSPGEAIFYFVKGRDRSAEEIGEQARKHCLKRLKMLTSFMEKGNFYDEDRTKEMVVKSLKSEYDKWASCHWTDLVLAHDTDRSD
;
A
#
# COMPACT_ATOMS: atom_id res chain seq x y z
N MET A 1 60.22 -2.30 4.03
CA MET A 1 59.43 -1.08 4.33
C MET A 1 58.28 -0.83 3.34
N PRO A 2 58.45 -0.83 2.00
CA PRO A 2 57.33 -0.49 1.08
C PRO A 2 56.21 -1.53 1.03
N ILE A 3 56.55 -2.82 1.19
CA ILE A 3 55.57 -3.93 1.16
C ILE A 3 54.58 -3.85 2.33
N LEU A 4 55.03 -3.47 3.52
CA LEU A 4 54.18 -3.28 4.70
C LEU A 4 53.16 -2.15 4.50
N LEU A 5 53.57 -1.04 3.87
CA LEU A 5 52.69 0.08 3.53
C LEU A 5 51.60 -0.31 2.54
N VAL A 6 51.93 -1.13 1.53
CA VAL A 6 50.95 -1.63 0.54
C VAL A 6 49.92 -2.55 1.21
N ILE A 7 50.35 -3.43 2.12
CA ILE A 7 49.45 -4.33 2.86
C ILE A 7 48.50 -3.52 3.76
N ILE A 8 48.99 -2.50 4.45
CA ILE A 8 48.17 -1.63 5.31
C ILE A 8 47.15 -0.85 4.48
N LEU A 9 47.55 -0.28 3.34
CA LEU A 9 46.64 0.43 2.44
C LEU A 9 45.54 -0.50 1.89
N PHE A 10 45.89 -1.73 1.53
CA PHE A 10 44.93 -2.71 1.05
C PHE A 10 43.93 -3.13 2.13
N ALA A 11 44.41 -3.35 3.36
CA ALA A 11 43.56 -3.64 4.51
C ALA A 11 42.60 -2.47 4.83
N CYS A 12 43.09 -1.23 4.78
CA CYS A 12 42.25 -0.04 4.92
C CYS A 12 41.20 0.05 3.81
N ALA A 13 41.57 -0.20 2.56
CA ALA A 13 40.64 -0.19 1.43
C ALA A 13 39.53 -1.25 1.61
N ILE A 14 39.87 -2.48 2.01
CA ILE A 14 38.90 -3.54 2.31
C ILE A 14 37.99 -3.13 3.46
N GLY A 15 38.54 -2.57 4.55
CA GLY A 15 37.76 -2.10 5.69
C GLY A 15 36.73 -1.04 5.31
N ILE A 16 37.12 -0.09 4.46
CA ILE A 16 36.21 0.95 3.94
C ILE A 16 35.11 0.33 3.09
N VAL A 17 35.45 -0.62 2.21
CA VAL A 17 34.46 -1.33 1.37
C VAL A 17 33.46 -2.10 2.23
N LEU A 18 33.91 -2.83 3.24
CA LEU A 18 33.03 -3.56 4.16
C LEU A 18 32.14 -2.62 5.00
N ALA A 19 32.65 -1.47 5.43
CA ALA A 19 31.87 -0.46 6.13
C ALA A 19 30.78 0.15 5.23
N LEU A 20 31.09 0.40 3.96
CA LEU A 20 30.12 0.89 2.98
C LEU A 20 29.03 -0.15 2.68
N ILE A 21 29.38 -1.43 2.59
CA ILE A 21 28.44 -2.53 2.39
C ILE A 21 27.49 -2.66 3.59
N THR A 22 28.01 -2.63 4.81
CA THR A 22 27.18 -2.75 6.03
C THR A 22 26.24 -1.56 6.22
N LEU A 23 26.70 -0.33 5.94
CA LEU A 23 25.86 0.88 5.98
C LEU A 23 24.78 0.91 4.89
N SER A 24 25.07 0.38 3.71
CA SER A 24 24.09 0.28 2.63
C SER A 24 23.07 -0.83 2.91
N LEU A 25 23.50 -1.99 3.43
CA LEU A 25 22.58 -3.05 3.86
C LEU A 25 21.63 -2.60 4.96
N SER A 26 22.08 -1.84 5.96
CA SER A 26 21.20 -1.41 7.07
C SER A 26 20.10 -0.44 6.59
N ARG A 27 20.42 0.49 5.68
CA ARG A 27 19.42 1.41 5.10
C ARG A 27 18.46 0.72 4.14
N ILE A 28 18.96 -0.21 3.33
CA ILE A 28 18.12 -0.94 2.36
C ILE A 28 17.23 -1.95 3.09
N SER A 29 17.79 -2.71 4.03
CA SER A 29 17.03 -3.69 4.82
C SER A 29 15.92 -3.04 5.63
N GLY A 30 16.14 -1.86 6.23
CA GLY A 30 15.08 -1.14 6.94
C GLY A 30 13.86 -0.86 6.07
N ARG A 31 14.06 -0.26 4.89
CA ARG A 31 12.95 0.04 3.96
C ARG A 31 12.27 -1.21 3.42
N VAL A 32 13.04 -2.26 3.15
CA VAL A 32 12.49 -3.53 2.66
C VAL A 32 11.66 -4.18 3.76
N VAL A 33 12.18 -4.31 4.99
CA VAL A 33 11.45 -4.89 6.12
C VAL A 33 10.16 -4.12 6.40
N GLU A 34 10.19 -2.79 6.30
CA GLU A 34 9.03 -1.94 6.49
C GLU A 34 7.96 -2.16 5.40
N GLN A 35 8.36 -2.27 4.13
CA GLN A 35 7.45 -2.65 3.04
C GLN A 35 6.87 -4.05 3.21
N TYR A 36 7.64 -4.99 3.77
CA TYR A 36 7.17 -6.35 4.06
C TYR A 36 6.15 -6.35 5.20
N LYS A 37 6.45 -5.65 6.30
CA LYS A 37 5.51 -5.47 7.42
C LYS A 37 4.21 -4.82 6.94
N GLN A 38 4.31 -3.79 6.12
CA GLN A 38 3.14 -3.10 5.58
C GLN A 38 2.27 -4.04 4.73
N LYS A 39 2.86 -4.91 3.91
CA LYS A 39 2.08 -5.91 3.15
C LYS A 39 1.38 -6.93 4.05
N LEU A 40 2.03 -7.35 5.13
CA LEU A 40 1.40 -8.26 6.09
C LEU A 40 0.25 -7.58 6.84
N ASP A 41 0.42 -6.32 7.21
CA ASP A 41 -0.60 -5.53 7.89
C ASP A 41 -1.81 -5.23 6.97
N ASP A 42 -1.53 -4.89 5.69
CA ASP A 42 -2.55 -4.74 4.66
C ASP A 42 -3.35 -6.05 4.47
N ALA A 43 -2.68 -7.20 4.44
CA ALA A 43 -3.36 -8.50 4.33
C ALA A 43 -4.22 -8.80 5.57
N ASN A 44 -3.70 -8.51 6.76
CA ASN A 44 -4.42 -8.70 8.01
C ASN A 44 -5.67 -7.81 8.08
N THR A 45 -5.55 -6.56 7.63
CA THR A 45 -6.66 -5.61 7.52
C THR A 45 -7.75 -6.15 6.61
N ILE A 46 -7.38 -6.63 5.42
CA ILE A 46 -8.33 -7.16 4.45
C ILE A 46 -9.05 -8.40 4.99
N ILE A 47 -8.31 -9.33 5.61
CA ILE A 47 -8.88 -10.59 6.11
C ILE A 47 -9.81 -10.33 7.30
N ASN A 48 -9.47 -9.40 8.19
CA ASN A 48 -10.25 -9.15 9.40
C ASN A 48 -11.39 -8.14 9.21
N GLN A 49 -11.17 -7.09 8.42
CA GLN A 49 -12.12 -6.00 8.25
C GLN A 49 -12.94 -6.11 6.96
N ASN A 50 -12.58 -7.04 6.06
CA ASN A 50 -13.21 -7.20 4.74
C ASN A 50 -13.26 -5.89 3.92
N ALA A 51 -12.34 -4.97 4.22
CA ALA A 51 -12.28 -3.63 3.66
C ALA A 51 -10.89 -3.36 3.07
N PRO A 52 -10.80 -2.52 2.02
CA PRO A 52 -9.52 -2.08 1.50
C PRO A 52 -8.79 -1.25 2.56
N PRO A 53 -7.46 -1.45 2.74
CA PRO A 53 -6.68 -0.64 3.67
C PRO A 53 -6.83 0.84 3.34
N ASP A 54 -6.98 1.69 4.36
CA ASP A 54 -7.17 3.13 4.17
C ASP A 54 -6.04 3.75 3.34
N SER A 55 -4.81 3.26 3.50
CA SER A 55 -3.64 3.70 2.74
C SER A 55 -3.78 3.51 1.22
N TRP A 56 -4.65 2.60 0.77
CA TRP A 56 -4.91 2.34 -0.65
C TRP A 56 -6.00 3.25 -1.22
N VAL A 57 -6.94 3.69 -0.38
CA VAL A 57 -8.14 4.44 -0.77
C VAL A 57 -7.99 5.95 -0.51
N GLN A 58 -7.18 6.34 0.47
CA GLN A 58 -6.90 7.73 0.85
C GLN A 58 -6.49 8.63 -0.33
N PRO A 59 -5.66 8.20 -1.31
CA PRO A 59 -5.33 9.04 -2.46
C PRO A 59 -6.53 9.35 -3.37
N PHE A 60 -7.58 8.53 -3.33
CA PHE A 60 -8.81 8.72 -4.07
C PHE A 60 -9.83 9.51 -3.25
N ARG A 61 -9.93 9.27 -1.94
CA ARG A 61 -10.71 10.14 -1.02
C ARG A 61 -10.23 11.58 -1.08
N ALA A 62 -8.92 11.81 -1.03
CA ALA A 62 -8.33 13.12 -1.18
C ALA A 62 -8.57 13.76 -2.56
N ARG A 63 -9.04 13.02 -3.57
CA ARG A 63 -9.47 13.59 -4.86
C ARG A 63 -10.96 13.87 -4.91
N VAL A 64 -11.75 13.21 -4.06
CA VAL A 64 -13.19 13.48 -3.92
C VAL A 64 -13.44 14.61 -2.92
N GLY A 65 -12.75 14.63 -1.77
CA GLY A 65 -12.85 15.69 -0.76
C GLY A 65 -11.79 16.80 -0.89
N GLY A 66 -10.72 16.56 -1.65
CA GLY A 66 -9.62 17.53 -1.81
C GLY A 66 -9.94 18.58 -2.86
N HIS A 67 -10.27 19.74 -2.34
CA HIS A 67 -10.28 21.01 -3.04
C HIS A 67 -8.84 21.41 -3.40
N PRO A 68 -8.61 22.17 -4.48
CA PRO A 68 -7.35 22.90 -4.67
C PRO A 68 -7.06 23.86 -3.49
N ASP A 69 -8.10 24.28 -2.75
CA ASP A 69 -8.07 25.46 -1.87
C ASP A 69 -8.51 25.22 -0.40
N GLY A 70 -8.71 23.97 0.04
CA GLY A 70 -8.81 23.63 1.48
C GLY A 70 -10.11 23.98 2.24
N VAL A 71 -11.27 24.10 1.57
CA VAL A 71 -12.58 24.33 2.22
C VAL A 71 -13.38 23.03 2.27
N SER A 72 -14.07 22.74 3.38
CA SER A 72 -14.93 21.55 3.54
C SER A 72 -16.38 21.88 3.20
N TYR A 73 -17.04 21.08 2.35
CA TYR A 73 -18.48 21.19 2.08
C TYR A 73 -19.30 20.21 2.91
N SER A 74 -20.55 20.56 3.17
CA SER A 74 -21.52 19.69 3.82
C SER A 74 -21.93 18.51 2.90
N PRO A 75 -22.35 17.35 3.43
CA PRO A 75 -22.66 16.15 2.64
C PRO A 75 -23.73 16.33 1.55
N GLY A 76 -24.52 17.41 1.59
CA GLY A 76 -25.52 17.76 0.56
C GLY A 76 -24.99 18.65 -0.58
N GLU A 77 -23.83 19.29 -0.42
CA GLU A 77 -23.27 20.25 -1.40
C GLU A 77 -22.15 19.64 -2.27
N ALA A 78 -21.57 18.52 -1.84
CA ALA A 78 -20.51 17.81 -2.56
C ALA A 78 -20.93 17.23 -3.93
N ILE A 79 -22.24 17.17 -4.21
CA ILE A 79 -22.76 16.73 -5.51
C ILE A 79 -22.54 17.79 -6.61
N PHE A 80 -22.31 19.07 -6.25
CA PHE A 80 -22.40 20.18 -7.20
C PHE A 80 -21.14 21.02 -7.41
N TYR A 81 -20.06 20.85 -6.63
CA TYR A 81 -18.86 21.68 -6.80
C TYR A 81 -17.88 21.11 -7.82
N PHE A 82 -18.26 21.36 -9.09
CA PHE A 82 -17.43 21.41 -10.28
C PHE A 82 -16.46 22.61 -10.22
N VAL A 83 -15.14 22.40 -10.12
CA VAL A 83 -14.17 23.49 -10.40
C VAL A 83 -12.93 23.00 -11.17
N LYS A 84 -12.78 23.57 -12.38
CA LYS A 84 -11.60 23.63 -13.27
C LYS A 84 -11.06 22.32 -13.88
N GLY A 85 -11.74 21.89 -14.94
CA GLY A 85 -11.06 21.43 -16.17
C GLY A 85 -10.63 19.97 -16.24
N ARG A 86 -11.13 19.12 -15.34
CA ARG A 86 -11.02 17.67 -15.50
C ARG A 86 -12.28 17.02 -14.93
N ASP A 87 -13.36 17.07 -15.71
CA ASP A 87 -14.61 16.37 -15.42
C ASP A 87 -14.29 14.88 -15.23
N ARG A 88 -14.16 14.45 -13.98
CA ARG A 88 -14.16 13.04 -13.63
C ARG A 88 -15.28 12.85 -12.65
N SER A 89 -16.33 12.15 -13.07
CA SER A 89 -17.46 11.86 -12.19
C SER A 89 -16.97 11.08 -10.96
N ALA A 90 -17.72 11.15 -9.85
CA ALA A 90 -17.45 10.32 -8.67
C ALA A 90 -17.35 8.82 -9.04
N GLU A 91 -18.09 8.40 -10.05
CA GLU A 91 -18.04 7.07 -10.66
C GLU A 91 -16.69 6.77 -11.35
N GLU A 92 -16.11 7.73 -12.08
CA GLU A 92 -14.75 7.57 -12.65
C GLU A 92 -13.66 7.46 -11.57
N ILE A 93 -13.80 8.24 -10.48
CA ILE A 93 -12.87 8.16 -9.35
C ILE A 93 -13.03 6.83 -8.62
N GLY A 94 -14.27 6.39 -8.39
CA GLY A 94 -14.59 5.07 -7.85
C GLY A 94 -14.02 3.94 -8.71
N GLU A 95 -14.12 4.05 -10.03
CA GLU A 95 -13.57 3.06 -10.97
C GLU A 95 -12.04 3.04 -10.97
N GLN A 96 -11.39 4.20 -10.83
CA GLN A 96 -9.94 4.29 -10.66
C GLN A 96 -9.49 3.68 -9.33
N ALA A 97 -10.23 3.95 -8.24
CA ALA A 97 -9.98 3.36 -6.94
C ALA A 97 -10.13 1.84 -6.99
N ARG A 98 -11.20 1.34 -7.64
CA ARG A 98 -11.43 -0.10 -7.88
C ARG A 98 -10.25 -0.74 -8.59
N LYS A 99 -9.87 -0.22 -9.76
CA LYS A 99 -8.75 -0.77 -10.55
C LYS A 99 -7.44 -0.77 -9.75
N HIS A 100 -7.16 0.29 -9.01
CA HIS A 100 -5.97 0.40 -8.20
C HIS A 100 -5.95 -0.62 -7.04
N CYS A 101 -7.05 -0.73 -6.29
CA CYS A 101 -7.16 -1.63 -5.16
C CYS A 101 -7.18 -3.09 -5.59
N LEU A 102 -7.90 -3.44 -6.67
CA LEU A 102 -7.87 -4.79 -7.25
C LEU A 102 -6.47 -5.17 -7.73
N LYS A 103 -5.74 -4.24 -8.35
CA LYS A 103 -4.34 -4.49 -8.76
C LYS A 103 -3.46 -4.74 -7.54
N ARG A 104 -3.60 -3.96 -6.47
CA ARG A 104 -2.85 -4.15 -5.22
C ARG A 104 -3.20 -5.46 -4.52
N LEU A 105 -4.49 -5.79 -4.43
CA LEU A 105 -4.95 -7.05 -3.85
C LEU A 105 -4.42 -8.26 -4.62
N LYS A 106 -4.38 -8.20 -5.95
CA LYS A 106 -3.77 -9.25 -6.79
C LYS A 106 -2.27 -9.39 -6.53
N MET A 107 -1.54 -8.27 -6.43
CA MET A 107 -0.11 -8.28 -6.08
C MET A 107 0.14 -8.83 -4.68
N LEU A 108 -0.70 -8.46 -3.71
CA LEU A 108 -0.65 -8.95 -2.34
C LEU A 108 -0.94 -10.45 -2.28
N THR A 109 -1.97 -10.92 -2.98
CA THR A 109 -2.29 -12.34 -3.08
C THR A 109 -1.13 -13.13 -3.66
N SER A 110 -0.51 -12.67 -4.75
CA SER A 110 0.67 -13.33 -5.32
C SER A 110 1.87 -13.28 -4.38
N PHE A 111 2.01 -12.22 -3.57
CA PHE A 111 3.08 -12.10 -2.58
C PHE A 111 2.89 -13.11 -1.44
N MET A 112 1.68 -13.23 -0.91
CA MET A 112 1.32 -14.23 0.11
C MET A 112 1.46 -15.66 -0.45
N GLU A 113 1.07 -15.90 -1.69
CA GLU A 113 1.17 -17.21 -2.34
C GLU A 113 2.63 -17.65 -2.61
N LYS A 114 3.53 -16.72 -2.92
CA LYS A 114 4.95 -17.02 -3.20
C LYS A 114 5.84 -16.96 -1.96
N GLY A 115 5.41 -16.28 -0.92
CA GLY A 115 6.19 -16.10 0.29
C GLY A 115 6.17 -17.32 1.20
N ASN A 116 7.24 -17.48 1.99
CA ASN A 116 7.37 -18.52 3.01
C ASN A 116 7.00 -17.96 4.39
N PHE A 117 5.74 -17.51 4.52
CA PHE A 117 5.23 -16.85 5.74
C PHE A 117 4.44 -17.78 6.68
N TYR A 118 4.29 -19.04 6.29
CA TYR A 118 3.35 -19.96 6.91
C TYR A 118 4.07 -21.21 7.36
N ASP A 119 3.78 -21.65 8.56
CA ASP A 119 4.27 -22.91 9.09
C ASP A 119 3.56 -24.12 8.46
N GLU A 120 2.32 -23.91 7.99
CA GLU A 120 1.48 -24.94 7.38
C GLU A 120 0.91 -24.50 6.01
N ASP A 121 0.94 -25.40 5.03
CA ASP A 121 0.34 -25.20 3.70
C ASP A 121 -1.18 -24.92 3.77
N ARG A 122 -1.86 -25.49 4.78
CA ARG A 122 -3.29 -25.26 5.02
C ARG A 122 -3.59 -23.80 5.37
N THR A 123 -2.76 -23.18 6.22
CA THR A 123 -2.92 -21.77 6.61
C THR A 123 -2.66 -20.86 5.43
N LYS A 124 -1.66 -21.19 4.61
CA LYS A 124 -1.38 -20.51 3.35
C LYS A 124 -2.59 -20.56 2.40
N GLU A 125 -3.14 -21.75 2.18
CA GLU A 125 -4.30 -21.94 1.31
C GLU A 125 -5.51 -21.14 1.82
N MET A 126 -5.78 -21.17 3.13
CA MET A 126 -6.85 -20.40 3.75
C MET A 126 -6.70 -18.89 3.49
N VAL A 127 -5.51 -18.34 3.76
CA VAL A 127 -5.25 -16.90 3.56
C VAL A 127 -5.38 -16.50 2.08
N VAL A 128 -4.78 -17.28 1.18
CA VAL A 128 -4.87 -17.02 -0.27
C VAL A 128 -6.31 -17.12 -0.76
N LYS A 129 -7.09 -18.09 -0.27
CA LYS A 129 -8.51 -18.25 -0.61
C LYS A 129 -9.35 -17.07 -0.11
N SER A 130 -9.11 -16.60 1.11
CA SER A 130 -9.79 -15.42 1.66
C SER A 130 -9.50 -14.18 0.81
N LEU A 131 -8.23 -13.92 0.47
CA LEU A 131 -7.86 -12.78 -0.38
C LEU A 131 -8.46 -12.86 -1.81
N LYS A 132 -8.53 -14.06 -2.40
CA LYS A 132 -9.20 -14.29 -3.70
C LYS A 132 -10.71 -14.06 -3.60
N SER A 133 -11.35 -14.52 -2.53
CA SER A 133 -12.78 -14.25 -2.28
C SER A 133 -13.06 -12.75 -2.17
N GLU A 134 -12.23 -12.00 -1.44
CA GLU A 134 -12.39 -10.54 -1.35
C GLU A 134 -12.17 -9.85 -2.71
N TYR A 135 -11.26 -10.36 -3.54
CA TYR A 135 -11.08 -9.86 -4.89
C TYR A 135 -12.36 -9.96 -5.73
N ASP A 136 -13.02 -11.10 -5.70
CA ASP A 136 -14.24 -11.34 -6.47
C ASP A 136 -15.40 -10.44 -5.98
N LYS A 137 -15.55 -10.31 -4.66
CA LYS A 137 -16.53 -9.39 -4.07
C LYS A 137 -16.27 -7.96 -4.54
N TRP A 138 -15.05 -7.48 -4.37
CA TRP A 138 -14.65 -6.13 -4.74
C TRP A 138 -14.75 -5.86 -6.24
N ALA A 139 -14.54 -6.86 -7.10
CA ALA A 139 -14.72 -6.71 -8.54
C ALA A 139 -16.19 -6.43 -8.91
N SER A 140 -17.13 -7.00 -8.15
CA SER A 140 -18.57 -6.87 -8.37
C SER A 140 -19.25 -5.70 -7.65
N CYS A 141 -18.60 -5.10 -6.64
CA CYS A 141 -19.17 -4.01 -5.86
C CYS A 141 -19.12 -2.64 -6.57
N HIS A 142 -20.05 -1.75 -6.21
CA HIS A 142 -19.98 -0.32 -6.50
C HIS A 142 -18.99 0.37 -5.55
N TRP A 143 -17.90 0.89 -6.10
CA TRP A 143 -16.80 1.45 -5.32
C TRP A 143 -17.02 2.88 -4.85
N THR A 144 -17.94 3.61 -5.46
CA THR A 144 -18.24 5.00 -5.10
C THR A 144 -18.62 5.09 -3.62
N ASP A 145 -19.51 4.22 -3.14
CA ASP A 145 -19.94 4.20 -1.74
C ASP A 145 -18.80 3.78 -0.80
N LEU A 146 -17.99 2.81 -1.21
CA LEU A 146 -16.89 2.27 -0.39
C LEU A 146 -15.71 3.25 -0.23
N VAL A 147 -15.52 4.12 -1.22
CA VAL A 147 -14.56 5.23 -1.15
C VAL A 147 -15.10 6.34 -0.24
N LEU A 148 -16.42 6.59 -0.25
CA LEU A 148 -17.05 7.71 0.45
C LEU A 148 -17.54 7.40 1.88
N ALA A 149 -17.78 6.14 2.23
CA ALA A 149 -18.46 5.74 3.47
C ALA A 149 -17.68 6.00 4.79
N HIS A 150 -16.41 6.42 4.75
CA HIS A 150 -15.62 6.62 5.98
C HIS A 150 -15.84 7.99 6.65
N ASP A 151 -16.53 8.93 6.01
CA ASP A 151 -16.83 10.24 6.61
C ASP A 151 -18.14 10.27 7.42
N THR A 152 -19.00 9.25 7.30
CA THR A 152 -20.32 9.24 7.97
C THR A 152 -20.33 8.72 9.41
N ASP A 153 -19.30 7.99 9.85
CA ASP A 153 -19.26 7.37 11.20
C ASP A 153 -18.44 8.16 12.24
N ARG A 154 -17.98 9.37 11.91
CA ARG A 154 -17.16 10.20 12.81
C ARG A 154 -17.85 11.45 13.33
N SER A 155 -19.18 11.51 13.21
CA SER A 155 -20.03 12.55 13.76
C SER A 155 -20.95 11.97 14.84
N ASP A 156 -20.38 11.45 15.93
CA ASP A 156 -21.04 11.23 17.22
C ASP A 156 -20.07 11.56 18.35
#